data_AF-A0A519TF13-F1
#
_entry.id   AF-A0A519TF13-F1
#
_cell.length_a   1.000
_cell.length_b   1.000
_cell.length_c   1.000
_cell.angle_alpha   90.00
_cell.angle_beta   90.00
_cell.angle_gamma   90.00
#
_symmetry.space_group_name_H-M   'P 1'
#
loop_
_entity.id
_entity.type
_entity.pdbx_description
1 polymer ?
#
loop_
_entity_poly.entity_id
_entity_poly.type
_entity_poly.pdbx_seq_one_letter_code
_entity_poly.pdbx_strand_id
1 'polypeptide(L)' 'MKLTDTLIKVINKAYPENEFIETNFGRYDLSLKTDDDGRAIMIFIGKKDANGKIRGERYARRLKFGS' A
#
# COMPACT_ATOMS: atom_id res chain seq x y z
N MET A 1 -12.20 2.55 -6.21
CA MET A 1 -11.63 1.65 -7.25
C MET A 1 -11.72 0.20 -6.75
N LYS A 2 -11.87 -0.83 -7.60
CA LYS A 2 -11.74 -2.23 -7.14
C LYS A 2 -10.25 -2.59 -7.07
N LEU A 3 -9.82 -3.24 -5.98
CA LEU A 3 -8.48 -3.84 -5.91
C LEU A 3 -8.33 -4.85 -7.04
N THR A 4 -7.38 -4.61 -7.94
CA THR A 4 -7.05 -5.54 -9.02
C THR A 4 -6.11 -6.63 -8.53
N ASP A 5 -6.11 -7.79 -9.19
CA ASP A 5 -5.23 -8.91 -8.83
C ASP A 5 -3.75 -8.50 -8.84
N THR A 6 -3.36 -7.61 -9.77
CA THR A 6 -2.01 -7.07 -9.86
C THR A 6 -1.65 -6.21 -8.64
N LEU A 7 -2.59 -5.39 -8.16
CA LEU A 7 -2.39 -4.58 -6.96
C LEU A 7 -2.31 -5.47 -5.71
N ILE A 8 -3.16 -6.51 -5.63
CA ILE A 8 -3.10 -7.52 -4.56
C ILE A 8 -1.73 -8.21 -4.54
N LYS A 9 -1.17 -8.57 -5.70
CA LYS A 9 0.17 -9.15 -5.79
C LYS A 9 1.26 -8.21 -5.26
N VAL A 10 1.15 -6.91 -5.48
CA VAL A 10 2.08 -5.92 -4.90
C VAL A 10 1.94 -5.90 -3.38
N ILE A 11 0.72 -5.78 -2.88
CA ILE A 11 0.42 -5.71 -1.43
C ILE A 11 0.89 -6.94 -0.66
N ASN A 12 0.86 -8.13 -1.30
CA ASN A 12 1.25 -9.39 -0.68
C ASN A 12 2.76 -9.67 -0.72
N LYS A 13 3.59 -8.77 -1.25
CA LYS A 13 5.04 -8.91 -1.15
C LYS A 13 5.51 -8.72 0.29
N ALA A 14 6.66 -9.30 0.61
CA ALA A 14 7.41 -8.93 1.80
C ALA A 14 8.11 -7.59 1.56
N TYR A 15 8.08 -6.74 2.57
CA TYR A 15 8.71 -5.44 2.59
C TYR A 15 9.55 -5.29 3.86
N PRO A 16 10.45 -4.29 3.93
CA PRO A 16 11.04 -3.87 5.18
C PRO A 16 9.98 -3.60 6.27
N GLU A 17 10.27 -4.02 7.49
CA GLU A 17 9.42 -3.86 8.67
C GLU A 17 9.32 -2.39 9.10
N ASN A 18 8.16 -1.99 9.63
CA ASN A 18 7.91 -0.65 10.21
C ASN A 18 8.22 0.55 9.29
N GLU A 19 8.20 0.33 7.97
CA GLU A 19 8.56 1.34 6.98
C GLU A 19 7.34 1.99 6.31
N PHE A 20 7.59 3.18 5.76
CA PHE A 20 6.68 3.85 4.85
C PHE A 20 7.32 3.93 3.46
N ILE A 21 6.81 3.12 2.54
CA ILE A 21 7.45 2.91 1.24
C ILE A 21 6.59 3.58 0.18
N GLU A 22 7.22 4.41 -0.64
CA GLU A 22 6.59 5.04 -1.80
C GLU A 22 7.07 4.37 -3.09
N THR A 23 6.16 4.12 -4.01
CA THR A 23 6.45 3.49 -5.30
C THR A 23 5.41 3.87 -6.34
N ASN A 24 5.62 3.46 -7.59
CA ASN A 24 4.69 3.69 -8.68
C ASN A 24 3.96 2.39 -9.05
N PHE A 25 2.66 2.50 -9.32
CA PHE A 25 1.82 1.42 -9.79
C PHE A 25 1.09 1.84 -11.07
N GLY A 26 1.70 1.54 -12.22
CA GLY A 26 1.22 2.00 -13.52
C GLY A 26 1.22 3.52 -13.57
N ARG A 27 0.05 4.12 -13.76
CA ARG A 27 -0.11 5.59 -13.77
C ARG A 27 -0.29 6.20 -12.37
N TYR A 28 -0.35 5.39 -11.32
CA TYR A 28 -0.63 5.87 -9.97
C TYR A 28 0.63 5.94 -9.13
N ASP A 29 0.67 6.93 -8.26
CA ASP A 29 1.58 6.97 -7.11
C ASP A 29 0.96 6.12 -6.00
N LEU A 30 1.80 5.34 -5.34
CA LEU A 30 1.40 4.43 -4.29
C LEU A 30 2.30 4.61 -3.07
N SER A 31 1.70 4.61 -1.89
CA SER A 31 2.43 4.46 -0.65
C SER A 31 1.86 3.35 0.19
N LEU A 32 2.74 2.63 0.87
CA LEU A 32 2.39 1.50 1.73
C LEU A 32 3.11 1.63 3.07
N LYS A 33 2.35 1.40 4.15
CA LYS A 33 2.86 1.27 5.51
C LYS A 33 2.93 -0.20 5.87
N THR A 34 4.06 -0.64 6.41
CA THR A 34 4.26 -2.02 6.84
C THR A 34 4.15 -2.18 8.37
N ASP A 35 3.84 -3.39 8.82
CA ASP A 35 3.94 -3.79 10.22
C ASP A 35 5.35 -4.29 10.56
N ASP A 36 5.51 -4.80 11.79
CA ASP A 36 6.74 -5.38 12.34
C ASP A 36 7.18 -6.68 11.65
N ASP A 37 6.30 -7.32 10.89
CA ASP A 37 6.59 -8.50 10.08
C ASP A 37 6.76 -8.15 8.58
N GLY A 38 6.86 -6.87 8.24
CA GLY A 38 7.04 -6.42 6.86
C GLY A 38 5.80 -6.57 5.97
N ARG A 39 4.61 -6.75 6.55
CA ARG A 39 3.35 -6.90 5.82
C ARG A 39 2.72 -5.53 5.59
N ALA A 40 2.32 -5.23 4.36
CA ALA A 40 1.59 -4.01 4.06
C ALA A 40 0.21 -4.01 4.77
N ILE A 41 0.01 -3.05 5.68
CA ILE A 41 -1.20 -2.89 6.50
C ILE A 41 -2.06 -1.69 6.07
N MET A 42 -1.47 -0.69 5.42
CA MET A 42 -2.19 0.46 4.88
C MET A 42 -1.60 0.85 3.53
N ILE A 43 -2.47 1.13 2.56
CA ILE A 43 -2.08 1.55 1.21
C ILE A 43 -2.83 2.84 0.86
N PHE A 44 -2.11 3.81 0.30
CA PHE A 44 -2.68 4.94 -0.43
C PHE A 44 -2.32 4.79 -1.89
N ILE A 45 -3.29 4.98 -2.79
CA ILE A 45 -3.07 4.93 -4.23
C ILE A 45 -3.80 6.07 -4.92
N GLY A 46 -3.12 6.78 -5.80
CA GLY A 46 -3.69 7.93 -6.46
C GLY A 46 -2.66 8.74 -7.22
N LYS A 47 -2.74 10.05 -7.11
CA LYS A 47 -1.74 10.96 -7.65
C LYS A 47 -1.14 11.80 -6.53
N LYS A 48 0.19 11.94 -6.55
CA LYS A 48 0.89 12.82 -5.62
C LYS A 48 0.57 14.28 -5.96
N ASP A 49 0.09 15.03 -4.98
CA ASP A 49 -0.11 16.46 -5.12
C ASP A 49 1.22 17.23 -4.97
N ALA A 50 1.18 18.55 -5.22
CA ALA A 50 2.36 19.41 -5.12
C ALA A 50 3.00 19.43 -3.72
N ASN A 51 2.27 18.99 -2.69
CA ASN A 51 2.76 18.89 -1.31
C ASN A 51 3.25 17.48 -0.96
N GLY A 52 3.38 16.59 -1.95
CA GLY A 52 3.82 15.22 -1.74
C GLY A 52 2.73 14.28 -1.20
N LYS A 53 1.48 14.71 -1.06
CA LYS A 53 0.41 13.84 -0.53
C LYS A 53 -0.27 13.09 -1.66
N ILE A 54 -0.45 11.79 -1.48
CA ILE A 54 -1.23 10.98 -2.41
C ILE A 54 -2.72 11.29 -2.24
N ARG A 55 -3.34 11.80 -3.30
CA ARG A 55 -4.78 12.04 -3.41
C ARG A 55 -5.42 10.90 -4.21
N GLY A 56 -6.30 10.16 -3.56
CA GLY A 56 -6.98 9.02 -4.16
C GLY A 56 -7.62 8.14 -3.10
N GLU A 57 -7.42 6.84 -3.25
CA GLU A 57 -8.04 5.81 -2.42
C GLU A 57 -7.12 5.38 -1.28
N ARG A 58 -7.72 5.06 -0.13
CA ARG A 58 -7.02 4.48 1.02
C ARG A 58 -7.60 3.11 1.35
N TYR A 59 -6.74 2.10 1.42
CA TYR A 59 -7.11 0.75 1.82
C TYR A 59 -6.40 0.39 3.12
N ALA A 60 -7.17 0.01 4.13
CA ALA A 60 -6.64 -0.60 5.35
C ALA A 60 -6.82 -2.12 5.24
N ARG A 61 -5.74 -2.87 5.41
CA ARG A 61 -5.77 -4.33 5.38
C ARG A 61 -6.02 -4.84 6.79
N ARG A 62 -7.04 -5.69 6.96
CA ARG A 62 -7.19 -6.49 8.17
C ARG A 62 -6.39 -7.77 7.99
N LEU A 63 -5.33 -7.92 8.77
CA LEU A 63 -4.62 -9.19 8.89
C LEU A 63 -5.46 -10.13 9.78
N LYS A 64 -5.62 -11.38 9.32
CA LYS A 64 -6.19 -12.45 10.13
C LYS A 64 -5.05 -13.39 10.48
N PHE A 65 -4.72 -13.43 11.76
CA PHE A 65 -3.86 -14.46 12.31
C PHE A 65 -4.74 -15.64 12.73
N GLY A 66 -4.18 -16.84 12.72
CA GLY A 66 -4.94 -18.08 12.97
C GLY A 66 -5.78 -18.01 14.25
N SER A 67 -6.91 -18.74 14.20
CA SER A 67 -7.81 -18.95 15.35
C SER A 67 -7.18 -19.88 16.38
#